data_AF-A0A8T3N0R0-F1
#
_entry.id   AF-A0A8T3N0R0-F1
#
_cell.length_a   1.000
_cell.length_b   1.000
_cell.length_c   1.000
_cell.angle_alpha   90.00
_cell.angle_beta   90.00
_cell.angle_gamma   90.00
#
_symmetry.space_group_name_H-M   'P 1'
#
loop_
_entity.id
_entity.type
_entity.pdbx_description
1 polymer ?
#
loop_
_entity_poly.entity_id
_entity_poly.type
_entity_poly.pdbx_seq_one_letter_code
_entity_poly.pdbx_strand_id
1 'polypeptide(L)'
;MLYIVDLADGSVIRTIDTLAGSTTVPNGLAAPAPVDIDGDSIVDYIYAGDLLGNMWKFDVSSSNTSTWGVAYAGTPLFQARTATNLIQPITERPQIGLHPTGLPSEKGVMVYFGTGKYIETADNSPTGQNTQTFYGIWDKNPPPLAAITRAHLLKQQIIHQSTVHGYNVRVTTANNIIWHDTTGNPTGSPPTTHLGWYMDLLNTQGGNTNNGGERQVSNPILRNGRIIFPTLVPTAIVNACDFGGSGWLMELDAASGARL
;
A
#
# COMPACT_ATOMS: atom_id res chain seq x y z
N MET A 1 -15.77 -6.86 0.69
CA MET A 1 -16.94 -6.36 -0.07
C MET A 1 -16.97 -4.83 -0.03
N LEU A 2 -17.27 -4.19 -1.16
CA LEU A 2 -17.48 -2.74 -1.28
C LEU A 2 -18.98 -2.45 -1.32
N TYR A 3 -19.41 -1.43 -0.57
CA TYR A 3 -20.77 -0.92 -0.57
C TYR A 3 -20.78 0.49 -1.17
N ILE A 4 -21.65 0.70 -2.16
CA ILE A 4 -21.93 2.01 -2.74
C ILE A 4 -23.38 2.34 -2.42
N VAL A 5 -23.56 3.47 -1.74
CA VAL A 5 -24.80 3.83 -1.06
C VAL A 5 -25.22 5.22 -1.51
N ASP A 6 -26.51 5.43 -1.71
CA ASP A 6 -27.08 6.74 -2.00
C ASP A 6 -26.96 7.65 -0.78
N LEU A 7 -26.43 8.86 -0.98
CA LEU A 7 -26.16 9.80 0.11
C LEU A 7 -27.45 10.38 0.72
N ALA A 8 -28.53 10.50 -0.06
CA ALA A 8 -29.77 11.13 0.38
C ALA A 8 -30.60 10.22 1.28
N ASP A 9 -30.63 8.90 1.01
CA ASP A 9 -31.51 7.97 1.72
C ASP A 9 -30.82 6.72 2.31
N GLY A 10 -29.55 6.49 2.02
CA GLY A 10 -28.82 5.33 2.54
C GLY A 10 -29.15 4.00 1.84
N SER A 11 -29.90 4.03 0.73
CA SER A 11 -30.18 2.84 -0.06
C SER A 11 -28.93 2.33 -0.78
N VAL A 12 -28.80 1.01 -0.90
CA VAL A 12 -27.64 0.40 -1.56
C VAL A 12 -27.82 0.50 -3.08
N ILE A 13 -26.97 1.29 -3.73
CA ILE A 13 -26.89 1.38 -5.20
C ILE A 13 -26.22 0.13 -5.75
N ARG A 14 -25.09 -0.26 -5.14
CA ARG A 14 -24.34 -1.42 -5.57
C ARG A 14 -23.56 -2.05 -4.43
N THR A 15 -23.53 -3.37 -4.44
CA THR A 15 -22.64 -4.18 -3.64
C THR A 15 -21.72 -4.96 -4.57
N ILE A 16 -20.42 -4.86 -4.34
CA ILE A 16 -19.40 -5.55 -5.11
C ILE A 16 -18.58 -6.42 -4.17
N ASP A 17 -18.76 -7.74 -4.30
CA ASP A 17 -17.97 -8.71 -3.54
C ASP A 17 -16.65 -8.99 -4.26
N THR A 18 -15.55 -9.02 -3.51
CA THR A 18 -14.24 -9.43 -4.01
C THR A 18 -14.10 -10.96 -4.04
N LEU A 19 -15.04 -11.68 -3.42
CA LEU A 19 -15.02 -13.14 -3.24
C LEU A 19 -13.80 -13.64 -2.45
N ALA A 20 -13.05 -12.74 -1.82
CA ALA A 20 -11.86 -13.04 -1.05
C ALA A 20 -12.18 -13.19 0.44
N GLY A 21 -11.72 -14.30 1.02
CA GLY A 21 -11.98 -14.68 2.41
C GLY A 21 -12.99 -15.81 2.52
N SER A 22 -13.16 -16.31 3.74
CA SER A 22 -14.12 -17.35 4.08
C SER A 22 -14.50 -17.24 5.56
N THR A 23 -15.38 -18.12 6.04
CA THR A 23 -15.69 -18.22 7.47
C THR A 23 -14.50 -18.65 8.32
N THR A 24 -13.53 -19.38 7.74
CA THR A 24 -12.32 -19.84 8.42
C THR A 24 -11.14 -18.90 8.24
N VAL A 25 -11.19 -18.03 7.23
CA VAL A 25 -10.21 -16.98 6.96
C VAL A 25 -10.97 -15.67 6.74
N PRO A 26 -11.44 -15.03 7.82
CA PRO A 26 -12.22 -13.80 7.72
C PRO A 26 -11.45 -12.70 6.98
N ASN A 27 -12.18 -11.89 6.22
CA ASN A 27 -11.62 -10.78 5.49
C ASN A 27 -12.48 -9.53 5.69
N GLY A 28 -11.88 -8.36 5.50
CA GLY A 28 -12.51 -7.06 5.62
C GLY A 28 -11.82 -6.07 4.70
N LEU A 29 -12.62 -5.30 3.96
CA LEU A 29 -12.10 -4.27 3.06
C LEU A 29 -11.75 -3.03 3.90
N ALA A 30 -10.57 -2.46 3.67
CA ALA A 30 -10.13 -1.20 4.25
C ALA A 30 -10.90 -0.01 3.67
N ALA A 31 -10.66 1.17 4.22
CA ALA A 31 -11.25 2.40 3.71
C ALA A 31 -10.93 2.61 2.22
N PRO A 32 -11.93 2.86 1.36
CA PRO A 32 -11.73 3.03 -0.08
C PRO A 32 -11.14 4.40 -0.43
N ALA A 33 -10.40 4.47 -1.53
CA ALA A 33 -9.90 5.69 -2.17
C ALA A 33 -10.55 5.85 -3.56
N PRO A 34 -11.51 6.77 -3.72
CA PRO A 34 -12.09 7.09 -5.03
C PRO A 34 -11.09 7.90 -5.89
N VAL A 35 -11.13 7.67 -7.19
CA VAL A 35 -10.26 8.29 -8.19
C VAL A 35 -11.09 8.66 -9.40
N ASP A 36 -11.02 9.94 -9.77
CA ASP A 36 -11.46 10.51 -11.03
C ASP A 36 -10.21 10.61 -11.93
N ILE A 37 -10.22 9.94 -13.07
CA ILE A 37 -9.08 9.89 -14.00
C ILE A 37 -9.22 10.82 -15.20
N ASP A 38 -10.43 11.33 -15.49
CA ASP A 38 -10.69 12.19 -16.65
C ASP A 38 -11.05 13.64 -16.30
N GLY A 39 -11.24 13.94 -15.02
CA GLY A 39 -11.42 15.27 -14.45
C GLY A 39 -12.85 15.79 -14.51
N ASP A 40 -13.84 14.94 -14.73
CA ASP A 40 -15.25 15.33 -14.80
C ASP A 40 -15.96 15.42 -13.43
N SER A 41 -15.23 15.17 -12.33
CA SER A 41 -15.71 15.09 -10.95
C SER A 41 -16.61 13.90 -10.63
N ILE A 42 -16.64 12.89 -11.50
CA ILE A 42 -17.27 11.59 -11.29
C ILE A 42 -16.17 10.57 -10.99
N VAL A 43 -16.45 9.63 -10.09
CA VAL A 43 -15.47 8.60 -9.72
C VAL A 43 -15.45 7.51 -10.79
N ASP A 44 -14.28 7.21 -11.32
CA ASP A 44 -14.06 6.13 -12.29
C ASP A 44 -13.56 4.85 -11.64
N TYR A 45 -12.63 5.00 -10.70
CA TYR A 45 -11.98 3.89 -10.03
C TYR A 45 -12.00 4.05 -8.53
N ILE A 46 -12.08 2.93 -7.83
CA ILE A 46 -11.95 2.90 -6.37
C ILE A 46 -10.85 1.91 -6.02
N TYR A 47 -9.92 2.30 -5.16
CA TYR A 47 -8.88 1.41 -4.63
C TYR A 47 -9.11 1.11 -3.16
N ALA A 48 -8.93 -0.14 -2.75
CA ALA A 48 -9.04 -0.50 -1.34
C ALA A 48 -8.19 -1.73 -1.02
N GLY A 49 -7.51 -1.67 0.13
CA GLY A 49 -6.82 -2.82 0.71
C GLY A 49 -7.78 -3.80 1.39
N ASP A 50 -7.30 -4.98 1.77
CA ASP A 50 -8.03 -5.87 2.68
C ASP A 50 -7.09 -6.59 3.68
N LEU A 51 -7.68 -7.32 4.63
CA LEU A 51 -6.95 -8.06 5.67
C LEU A 51 -6.13 -9.24 5.10
N LEU A 52 -6.41 -9.66 3.87
CA LEU A 52 -5.63 -10.68 3.15
C LEU A 52 -4.53 -10.08 2.27
N GLY A 53 -4.26 -8.78 2.44
CA GLY A 53 -3.19 -8.06 1.77
C GLY A 53 -3.46 -7.75 0.31
N ASN A 54 -4.69 -7.94 -0.16
CA ASN A 54 -5.04 -7.60 -1.53
C ASN A 54 -5.24 -6.09 -1.64
N MET A 55 -4.63 -5.46 -2.63
CA MET A 55 -4.98 -4.13 -3.09
C MET A 55 -5.91 -4.28 -4.30
N TRP A 56 -7.19 -3.98 -4.09
CA TRP A 56 -8.23 -4.07 -5.10
C TRP A 56 -8.36 -2.77 -5.87
N LYS A 57 -8.76 -2.90 -7.14
CA LYS A 57 -9.31 -1.82 -7.96
C LYS A 57 -10.74 -2.22 -8.34
N PHE A 58 -11.67 -1.30 -8.18
CA PHE A 58 -13.03 -1.42 -8.66
C PHE A 58 -13.21 -0.45 -9.81
N ASP A 59 -13.79 -0.93 -10.91
CA ASP A 59 -14.17 -0.11 -12.05
C ASP A 59 -15.64 0.30 -11.91
N VAL A 60 -15.84 1.61 -11.77
CA VAL A 60 -17.14 2.27 -11.63
C VAL A 60 -17.33 3.36 -12.70
N SER A 61 -16.49 3.39 -13.73
CA SER A 61 -16.46 4.42 -14.80
C SER A 61 -17.68 4.37 -15.72
N SER A 62 -18.37 3.23 -15.81
CA SER A 62 -19.57 3.12 -16.65
C SER A 62 -20.75 3.89 -16.05
N SER A 63 -21.50 4.59 -16.88
CA SER A 63 -22.81 5.14 -16.49
C SER A 63 -23.85 4.06 -16.15
N ASN A 64 -23.63 2.81 -16.56
CA ASN A 64 -24.46 1.67 -16.16
C ASN A 64 -23.91 1.01 -14.89
N THR A 65 -24.55 1.25 -13.76
CA THR A 65 -24.15 0.71 -12.45
C THR A 65 -24.14 -0.82 -12.38
N SER A 66 -24.85 -1.52 -13.29
CA SER A 66 -24.86 -2.99 -13.33
C SER A 66 -23.52 -3.58 -13.79
N THR A 67 -22.70 -2.82 -14.51
CA THR A 67 -21.39 -3.27 -15.01
C THR A 67 -20.25 -2.96 -14.06
N TRP A 68 -20.52 -2.21 -12.98
CA TRP A 68 -19.53 -1.93 -11.95
C TRP A 68 -19.04 -3.22 -11.30
N GLY A 69 -17.73 -3.33 -11.12
CA GLY A 69 -17.11 -4.60 -10.76
C GLY A 69 -15.68 -4.46 -10.25
N VAL A 70 -15.13 -5.57 -9.78
CA VAL A 70 -13.70 -5.69 -9.54
C VAL A 70 -12.97 -5.68 -10.88
N ALA A 71 -11.95 -4.83 -11.02
CA ALA A 71 -11.12 -4.76 -12.21
C ALA A 71 -10.27 -6.05 -12.40
N TYR A 72 -9.47 -6.10 -13.46
CA TYR A 72 -8.58 -7.24 -13.77
C TYR A 72 -9.27 -8.60 -13.71
N ALA A 73 -10.48 -8.69 -14.27
CA ALA A 73 -11.29 -9.90 -14.29
C ALA A 73 -11.48 -10.54 -12.90
N GLY A 74 -11.68 -9.71 -11.86
CA GLY A 74 -11.92 -10.18 -10.49
C GLY A 74 -10.66 -10.48 -9.68
N THR A 75 -9.48 -10.04 -10.16
CA THR A 75 -8.22 -10.23 -9.44
C THR A 75 -7.71 -8.92 -8.84
N PRO A 76 -6.97 -8.95 -7.72
CA PRO A 76 -6.41 -7.74 -7.15
C PRO A 76 -5.26 -7.20 -8.02
N LEU A 77 -5.05 -5.88 -7.99
CA LEU A 77 -3.90 -5.22 -8.62
C LEU A 77 -2.58 -5.80 -8.08
N PHE A 78 -2.55 -6.01 -6.77
CA PHE A 78 -1.38 -6.50 -6.04
C PHE A 78 -1.81 -7.27 -4.80
N GLN A 79 -1.01 -8.25 -4.39
CA GLN A 79 -1.16 -8.89 -3.08
C GLN A 79 0.12 -8.71 -2.26
N ALA A 80 0.01 -7.97 -1.17
CA ALA A 80 1.09 -7.67 -0.24
C ALA A 80 1.51 -8.91 0.53
N ARG A 81 2.79 -9.24 0.38
CA ARG A 81 3.41 -10.39 1.01
C ARG A 81 4.82 -10.07 1.48
N THR A 82 5.26 -10.70 2.56
CA THR A 82 6.66 -10.65 3.01
C THR A 82 7.60 -11.26 1.97
N ALA A 83 8.91 -11.07 2.14
CA ALA A 83 9.91 -11.77 1.31
C ALA A 83 9.82 -13.31 1.42
N THR A 84 9.22 -13.81 2.51
CA THR A 84 8.95 -15.23 2.76
C THR A 84 7.52 -15.64 2.38
N ASN A 85 6.83 -14.84 1.57
CA ASN A 85 5.51 -15.11 1.01
C ASN A 85 4.35 -15.14 2.04
N LEU A 86 4.53 -14.55 3.21
CA LEU A 86 3.46 -14.43 4.22
C LEU A 86 2.58 -13.22 3.92
N ILE A 87 1.27 -13.35 4.13
CA ILE A 87 0.30 -12.28 3.89
C ILE A 87 0.55 -11.08 4.81
N GLN A 88 0.38 -9.88 4.29
CA GLN A 88 0.47 -8.63 5.04
C GLN A 88 -0.85 -7.86 4.93
N PRO A 89 -1.61 -7.70 6.04
CA PRO A 89 -2.91 -7.03 6.00
C PRO A 89 -2.77 -5.55 5.64
N ILE A 90 -3.79 -4.99 5.01
CA ILE A 90 -3.88 -3.56 4.68
C ILE A 90 -5.13 -3.01 5.37
N THR A 91 -4.98 -2.09 6.33
CA THR A 91 -6.11 -1.51 7.07
C THR A 91 -6.40 -0.06 6.73
N GLU A 92 -5.43 0.64 6.14
CA GLU A 92 -5.56 2.06 5.83
C GLU A 92 -6.01 2.33 4.41
N ARG A 93 -6.56 3.53 4.19
CA ARG A 93 -6.91 3.99 2.85
C ARG A 93 -5.63 4.18 2.04
N PRO A 94 -5.53 3.64 0.81
CA PRO A 94 -4.40 3.94 -0.05
C PRO A 94 -4.41 5.42 -0.44
N GLN A 95 -3.23 6.00 -0.62
CA GLN A 95 -3.06 7.31 -1.21
C GLN A 95 -2.80 7.15 -2.71
N ILE A 96 -3.54 7.91 -3.53
CA ILE A 96 -3.40 7.87 -4.98
C ILE A 96 -2.62 9.10 -5.46
N GLY A 97 -1.80 8.92 -6.48
CA GLY A 97 -1.00 9.97 -7.10
C GLY A 97 -0.84 9.79 -8.59
N LEU A 98 -0.39 10.86 -9.26
CA LEU A 98 -0.01 10.80 -10.67
C LEU A 98 1.27 9.99 -10.83
N HIS A 99 1.36 9.20 -11.90
CA HIS A 99 2.64 8.66 -12.34
C HIS A 99 3.57 9.82 -12.79
N PRO A 100 4.87 9.82 -12.46
CA PRO A 100 5.76 10.96 -12.74
C PRO A 100 5.96 11.28 -14.23
N THR A 101 5.58 10.37 -15.14
CA THR A 101 5.84 10.50 -16.58
C THR A 101 4.62 10.82 -17.44
N GLY A 102 3.44 11.12 -16.86
CA GLY A 102 2.29 11.54 -17.66
C GLY A 102 0.96 11.58 -16.93
N LEU A 103 -0.11 11.86 -17.69
CA LEU A 103 -1.48 11.97 -17.17
C LEU A 103 -2.07 10.60 -16.80
N PRO A 104 -3.04 10.53 -15.85
CA PRO A 104 -3.67 9.28 -15.44
C PRO A 104 -4.33 8.51 -16.58
N SER A 105 -5.00 9.21 -17.49
CA SER A 105 -5.66 8.61 -18.65
C SER A 105 -4.68 7.94 -19.61
N GLU A 106 -3.40 8.36 -19.63
CA GLU A 106 -2.37 7.83 -20.55
C GLU A 106 -1.41 6.85 -19.89
N LYS A 107 -1.07 7.08 -18.62
CA LYS A 107 -0.05 6.31 -17.89
C LYS A 107 -0.62 5.52 -16.74
N GLY A 108 -1.83 5.81 -16.29
CA GLY A 108 -2.39 5.26 -15.05
C GLY A 108 -1.87 6.01 -13.81
N VAL A 109 -2.02 5.39 -12.64
CA VAL A 109 -1.83 6.05 -11.34
C VAL A 109 -0.83 5.31 -10.45
N MET A 110 -0.25 6.04 -9.51
CA MET A 110 0.50 5.45 -8.41
C MET A 110 -0.43 5.19 -7.23
N VAL A 111 -0.36 3.99 -6.68
CA VAL A 111 -1.11 3.52 -5.51
C VAL A 111 -0.15 3.31 -4.35
N TYR A 112 -0.22 4.17 -3.35
CA TYR A 112 0.64 4.16 -2.16
C TYR A 112 -0.11 3.61 -0.95
N PHE A 113 0.45 2.60 -0.29
CA PHE A 113 -0.16 1.99 0.87
C PHE A 113 0.88 1.28 1.72
N GLY A 114 0.70 1.30 3.03
CA GLY A 114 1.45 0.45 3.92
C GLY A 114 0.62 -0.72 4.43
N THR A 115 1.34 -1.71 4.93
CA THR A 115 0.75 -2.89 5.53
C THR A 115 0.83 -2.83 7.05
N GLY A 116 -0.09 -3.52 7.70
CA GLY A 116 -0.27 -3.48 9.13
C GLY A 116 -1.72 -3.68 9.52
N LYS A 117 -1.93 -4.10 10.76
CA LYS A 117 -3.21 -3.99 11.44
C LYS A 117 -3.01 -3.66 12.91
N TYR A 118 -3.94 -2.91 13.48
CA TYR A 118 -3.97 -2.54 14.89
C TYR A 118 -5.41 -2.41 15.39
N ILE A 119 -6.18 -3.50 15.17
CA ILE A 119 -7.64 -3.55 15.37
C ILE A 119 -8.07 -4.72 16.26
N GLU A 120 -7.15 -5.66 16.53
CA GLU A 120 -7.34 -6.80 17.42
C GLU A 120 -6.44 -6.68 18.65
N THR A 121 -6.83 -7.35 19.75
CA THR A 121 -6.08 -7.30 21.01
C THR A 121 -4.63 -7.78 20.89
N ALA A 122 -4.36 -8.75 20.01
CA ALA A 122 -3.02 -9.30 19.79
C ALA A 122 -2.09 -8.39 18.96
N ASP A 123 -2.63 -7.32 18.38
CA ASP A 123 -1.86 -6.43 17.51
C ASP A 123 -0.85 -5.56 18.27
N ASN A 124 -0.96 -5.48 19.59
CA ASN A 124 0.00 -4.79 20.45
C ASN A 124 1.32 -5.56 20.68
N SER A 125 1.49 -6.75 20.11
CA SER A 125 2.74 -7.51 20.25
C SER A 125 3.84 -7.00 19.30
N PRO A 126 5.05 -6.68 19.82
CA PRO A 126 6.22 -6.37 19.00
C PRO A 126 7.02 -7.60 18.57
N THR A 127 6.72 -8.77 19.12
CA THR A 127 7.57 -9.97 18.98
C THR A 127 7.00 -10.94 17.95
N GLY A 128 7.88 -11.55 17.16
CA GLY A 128 7.51 -12.59 16.19
C GLY A 128 6.57 -12.11 15.08
N GLN A 129 6.50 -10.81 14.85
CA GLN A 129 5.62 -10.21 13.85
C GLN A 129 6.21 -10.39 12.45
N ASN A 130 5.33 -10.57 11.46
CA ASN A 130 5.71 -10.45 10.06
C ASN A 130 6.19 -9.02 9.80
N THR A 131 7.34 -8.87 9.14
CA THR A 131 7.82 -7.55 8.70
C THR A 131 6.75 -6.92 7.82
N GLN A 132 6.30 -5.71 8.15
CA GLN A 132 5.38 -4.94 7.33
C GLN A 132 6.14 -4.13 6.29
N THR A 133 5.44 -3.65 5.26
CA THR A 133 6.05 -2.97 4.12
C THR A 133 5.22 -1.75 3.74
N PHE A 134 5.88 -0.69 3.27
CA PHE A 134 5.23 0.37 2.51
C PHE A 134 5.47 0.16 1.02
N TYR A 135 4.42 0.26 0.21
CA TYR A 135 4.44 0.05 -1.23
C TYR A 135 4.05 1.32 -1.99
N GLY A 136 4.67 1.53 -3.14
CA GLY A 136 4.18 2.41 -4.21
C GLY A 136 4.06 1.57 -5.48
N ILE A 137 2.83 1.25 -5.88
CA ILE A 137 2.54 0.39 -7.04
C ILE A 137 2.05 1.25 -8.19
N TRP A 138 2.60 1.04 -9.38
CA TRP A 138 2.09 1.66 -10.60
C TRP A 138 0.95 0.80 -11.16
N ASP A 139 -0.28 1.28 -11.06
CA ASP A 139 -1.37 0.78 -11.89
C ASP A 139 -1.29 1.43 -13.26
N LYS A 140 -0.75 0.70 -14.23
CA LYS A 140 -0.48 1.20 -15.58
C LYS A 140 -1.75 1.21 -16.44
N ASN A 141 -1.85 2.19 -17.33
CA ASN A 141 -2.78 2.15 -18.46
C ASN A 141 -1.99 2.11 -19.78
N PRO A 142 -2.16 1.09 -20.66
CA PRO A 142 -2.90 -0.14 -20.44
C PRO A 142 -2.29 -1.01 -19.33
N PRO A 143 -3.08 -1.87 -18.67
CA PRO A 143 -2.61 -2.64 -17.53
C PRO A 143 -1.58 -3.71 -17.93
N PRO A 144 -0.73 -4.16 -16.98
CA PRO A 144 0.20 -5.24 -17.25
C PRO A 144 -0.52 -6.56 -17.56
N LEU A 145 0.16 -7.45 -18.30
CA LEU A 145 -0.42 -8.71 -18.77
C LEU A 145 -0.53 -9.79 -17.68
N ALA A 146 0.11 -9.59 -16.53
CA ALA A 146 0.11 -10.52 -15.40
C ALA A 146 0.19 -9.77 -14.07
N ALA A 147 -0.19 -10.43 -12.98
CA ALA A 147 -0.21 -9.85 -11.65
C ALA A 147 1.14 -9.23 -11.26
N ILE A 148 1.09 -8.04 -10.63
CA ILE A 148 2.27 -7.37 -10.10
C ILE A 148 2.68 -8.09 -8.80
N THR A 149 3.98 -8.35 -8.64
CA THR A 149 4.54 -8.94 -7.43
C THR A 149 5.78 -8.14 -7.00
N ARG A 150 6.31 -8.41 -5.80
CA ARG A 150 7.54 -7.77 -5.33
C ARG A 150 8.73 -7.93 -6.27
N ALA A 151 8.75 -8.99 -7.08
CA ALA A 151 9.80 -9.22 -8.06
C ALA A 151 9.84 -8.17 -9.18
N HIS A 152 8.76 -7.40 -9.37
CA HIS A 152 8.67 -6.33 -10.37
C HIS A 152 8.94 -4.93 -9.79
N LEU A 153 9.28 -4.83 -8.49
CA LEU A 153 9.36 -3.57 -7.77
C LEU A 153 10.80 -3.25 -7.35
N LEU A 154 11.14 -1.97 -7.34
CA LEU A 154 12.40 -1.49 -6.80
C LEU A 154 12.42 -1.64 -5.28
N LYS A 155 13.46 -2.28 -4.75
CA LYS A 155 13.66 -2.37 -3.30
C LYS A 155 14.29 -1.09 -2.75
N GLN A 156 13.69 -0.55 -1.70
CA GLN A 156 14.28 0.45 -0.80
C GLN A 156 14.43 -0.14 0.61
N GLN A 157 15.35 0.40 1.41
CA GLN A 157 15.68 -0.11 2.74
C GLN A 157 15.94 1.01 3.73
N ILE A 158 15.62 0.77 5.00
CA ILE A 158 16.14 1.53 6.14
C ILE A 158 17.50 0.91 6.50
N ILE A 159 18.57 1.66 6.27
CA ILE A 159 19.95 1.13 6.35
C ILE A 159 20.70 1.58 7.60
N HIS A 160 20.19 2.61 8.29
CA HIS A 160 20.82 3.13 9.49
C HIS A 160 19.79 3.86 10.37
N GLN A 161 19.99 3.77 11.69
CA GLN A 161 19.30 4.60 12.68
C GLN A 161 20.33 5.23 13.61
N SER A 162 20.13 6.49 13.97
CA SER A 162 21.02 7.23 14.88
C SER A 162 20.26 8.33 15.62
N THR A 163 20.89 8.91 16.64
CA THR A 163 20.40 10.09 17.33
C THR A 163 21.26 11.29 16.94
N VAL A 164 20.65 12.31 16.35
CA VAL A 164 21.31 13.53 15.90
C VAL A 164 20.62 14.72 16.55
N HIS A 165 21.36 15.54 17.30
CA HIS A 165 20.82 16.69 18.04
C HIS A 165 19.60 16.36 18.92
N GLY A 166 19.55 15.16 19.51
CA GLY A 166 18.43 14.71 20.35
C GLY A 166 17.24 14.12 19.59
N TYR A 167 17.29 14.06 18.26
CA TYR A 167 16.26 13.44 17.42
C TYR A 167 16.71 12.09 16.91
N ASN A 168 15.85 11.08 17.03
CA ASN A 168 16.06 9.79 16.38
C ASN A 168 15.77 9.94 14.89
N VAL A 169 16.73 9.57 14.05
CA VAL A 169 16.66 9.69 12.60
C VAL A 169 16.93 8.35 11.92
N ARG A 170 16.36 8.18 10.72
CA ARG A 170 16.59 7.05 9.83
C ARG A 170 17.30 7.52 8.57
N VAL A 171 18.23 6.69 8.08
CA VAL A 171 18.75 6.80 6.72
C VAL A 171 18.16 5.67 5.89
N THR A 172 17.54 6.05 4.78
CA THR A 172 17.04 5.10 3.77
C THR A 172 17.93 5.10 2.53
N THR A 173 17.80 4.07 1.70
CA THR A 173 18.50 3.97 0.41
C THR A 173 18.11 5.10 -0.55
N ALA A 174 18.98 5.35 -1.52
CA ALA A 174 18.76 6.33 -2.59
C ALA A 174 18.71 5.63 -3.96
N ASN A 175 18.12 4.42 -4.02
CA ASN A 175 18.09 3.66 -5.27
C ASN A 175 17.18 4.40 -6.26
N ASN A 176 17.71 4.68 -7.46
CA ASN A 176 16.93 5.34 -8.49
C ASN A 176 15.96 4.37 -9.16
N ILE A 177 14.74 4.82 -9.44
CA ILE A 177 13.76 4.01 -10.17
C ILE A 177 13.92 4.22 -11.68
N ILE A 178 13.93 3.09 -12.39
CA ILE A 178 13.79 3.05 -13.85
C ILE A 178 12.43 2.42 -14.12
N TRP A 179 11.51 3.17 -14.71
CA TRP A 179 10.13 2.74 -14.96
C TRP A 179 10.05 1.77 -16.14
N HIS A 180 9.19 0.75 -16.02
CA HIS A 180 8.93 -0.21 -17.10
C HIS A 180 7.89 0.35 -18.10
N ASP A 181 8.35 1.14 -19.07
CA ASP A 181 7.48 1.83 -20.03
C ASP A 181 6.98 0.93 -21.18
N THR A 182 7.47 -0.30 -21.32
CA THR A 182 7.03 -1.27 -22.34
C THR A 182 5.81 -2.11 -21.93
N THR A 183 5.27 -2.88 -22.87
CA THR A 183 4.17 -3.82 -22.61
C THR A 183 4.63 -5.02 -21.78
N GLY A 184 3.80 -5.49 -20.86
CA GLY A 184 4.08 -6.65 -20.01
C GLY A 184 4.69 -6.28 -18.66
N ASN A 185 5.20 -7.31 -17.96
CA ASN A 185 5.90 -7.15 -16.68
C ASN A 185 7.42 -7.14 -16.91
N PRO A 186 8.19 -6.39 -16.09
CA PRO A 186 9.64 -6.46 -16.13
C PRO A 186 10.13 -7.86 -15.77
N THR A 187 11.20 -8.30 -16.44
CA THR A 187 11.82 -9.62 -16.23
C THR A 187 13.19 -9.47 -15.55
N GLY A 188 13.70 -10.57 -14.99
CA GLY A 188 14.97 -10.61 -14.25
C GLY A 188 14.79 -10.68 -12.72
N SER A 189 15.87 -11.02 -12.02
CA SER A 189 15.88 -11.13 -10.56
C SER A 189 17.25 -10.67 -10.01
N PRO A 190 17.40 -9.39 -9.60
CA PRO A 190 16.39 -8.31 -9.66
C PRO A 190 16.14 -7.82 -11.10
N PRO A 191 14.97 -7.22 -11.40
CA PRO A 191 14.71 -6.61 -12.69
C PRO A 191 15.50 -5.29 -12.84
N THR A 192 15.69 -4.84 -14.08
CA THR A 192 16.35 -3.55 -14.40
C THR A 192 15.38 -2.38 -14.53
N THR A 193 14.09 -2.68 -14.76
CA THR A 193 12.99 -1.71 -14.84
C THR A 193 11.88 -2.15 -13.89
N HIS A 194 11.01 -1.23 -13.46
CA HIS A 194 10.14 -1.46 -12.31
C HIS A 194 8.72 -0.95 -12.56
N LEU A 195 7.76 -1.59 -11.91
CA LEU A 195 6.34 -1.19 -11.84
C LEU A 195 6.01 -0.53 -10.50
N GLY A 196 7.00 0.08 -9.86
CA GLY A 196 6.86 0.68 -8.54
C GLY A 196 8.03 0.34 -7.62
N TRP A 197 7.83 0.53 -6.32
CA TRP A 197 8.83 0.33 -5.30
C TRP A 197 8.21 -0.16 -3.99
N TYR A 198 9.06 -0.66 -3.09
CA TYR A 198 8.66 -1.00 -1.73
C TYR A 198 9.77 -0.73 -0.73
N MET A 199 9.39 -0.53 0.53
CA MET A 199 10.28 -0.44 1.68
C MET A 199 9.77 -1.32 2.81
N ASP A 200 10.52 -2.38 3.13
CA ASP A 200 10.26 -3.14 4.37
C ASP A 200 10.50 -2.22 5.58
N LEU A 201 9.56 -2.22 6.53
CA LEU A 201 9.66 -1.49 7.80
C LEU A 201 10.56 -2.25 8.77
N LEU A 202 11.85 -2.34 8.39
CA LEU A 202 12.90 -3.03 9.11
C LEU A 202 14.22 -2.29 8.89
N ASN A 203 14.84 -1.83 9.99
CA ASN A 203 16.22 -1.37 9.95
C ASN A 203 17.16 -2.55 9.78
N THR A 204 17.96 -2.57 8.70
CA THR A 204 18.88 -3.67 8.38
C THR A 204 20.32 -3.43 8.86
N GLN A 205 20.57 -2.33 9.57
CA GLN A 205 21.90 -2.02 10.12
C GLN A 205 22.44 -3.17 10.97
N GLY A 206 23.72 -3.51 10.78
CA GLY A 206 24.41 -4.52 11.58
C GLY A 206 23.82 -5.94 11.46
N GLY A 207 23.04 -6.23 10.40
CA GLY A 207 22.36 -7.51 10.24
C GLY A 207 21.14 -7.69 11.14
N ASN A 208 20.54 -6.59 11.63
CA ASN A 208 19.34 -6.66 12.45
C ASN A 208 18.19 -7.38 11.72
N THR A 209 17.60 -8.36 12.40
CA THR A 209 16.44 -9.13 11.93
C THR A 209 15.17 -8.84 12.72
N ASN A 210 15.24 -8.00 13.77
CA ASN A 210 14.10 -7.62 14.58
C ASN A 210 13.40 -6.40 13.98
N ASN A 211 12.14 -6.58 13.56
CA ASN A 211 11.29 -5.51 13.01
C ASN A 211 10.48 -4.76 14.08
N GLY A 212 10.49 -5.19 15.35
CA GLY A 212 9.74 -4.58 16.44
C GLY A 212 8.22 -4.55 16.24
N GLY A 213 7.69 -5.32 15.28
CA GLY A 213 6.29 -5.25 14.87
C GLY A 213 5.90 -3.93 14.21
N GLU A 214 6.86 -3.16 13.68
CA GLU A 214 6.60 -1.89 13.01
C GLU A 214 5.60 -2.07 11.87
N ARG A 215 4.62 -1.17 11.78
CA ARG A 215 3.50 -1.22 10.83
C ARG A 215 3.00 0.17 10.47
N GLN A 216 2.33 0.29 9.32
CA GLN A 216 1.69 1.55 8.91
C GLN A 216 0.18 1.40 9.06
N VAL A 217 -0.39 2.11 10.04
CA VAL A 217 -1.81 2.03 10.44
C VAL A 217 -2.39 3.43 10.60
N SER A 218 -1.98 4.37 9.74
CA SER A 218 -2.57 5.71 9.63
C SER A 218 -2.34 6.30 8.25
N ASN A 219 -3.40 6.71 7.57
CA ASN A 219 -3.39 7.24 6.19
C ASN A 219 -2.11 8.03 5.78
N PRO A 220 -1.40 7.60 4.71
CA PRO A 220 -0.30 8.36 4.14
C PRO A 220 -0.79 9.61 3.39
N ILE A 221 0.09 10.59 3.20
CA ILE A 221 -0.19 11.84 2.47
C ILE A 221 0.83 12.01 1.35
N LEU A 222 0.34 12.27 0.15
CA LEU A 222 1.17 12.65 -1.00
C LEU A 222 1.15 14.17 -1.16
N ARG A 223 2.33 14.81 -1.13
CA ARG A 223 2.45 16.26 -1.28
C ARG A 223 3.78 16.64 -1.92
N ASN A 224 3.73 17.50 -2.94
CA ASN A 224 4.93 18.06 -3.60
C ASN A 224 5.97 17.01 -4.03
N GLY A 225 5.53 15.89 -4.60
CA GLY A 225 6.41 14.79 -5.02
C GLY A 225 6.92 13.91 -3.88
N ARG A 226 6.41 14.08 -2.66
CA ARG A 226 6.82 13.35 -1.46
C ARG A 226 5.67 12.53 -0.90
N ILE A 227 5.97 11.30 -0.51
CA ILE A 227 5.04 10.47 0.25
C ILE A 227 5.44 10.53 1.72
N ILE A 228 4.50 10.94 2.57
CA ILE A 228 4.71 11.16 4.00
C ILE A 228 3.78 10.22 4.75
N PHE A 229 4.32 9.43 5.68
CA PHE A 229 3.52 8.49 6.45
C PHE A 229 4.12 8.22 7.83
N PRO A 230 3.31 8.25 8.90
CA PRO A 230 3.75 7.77 10.20
C PRO A 230 3.68 6.23 10.24
N THR A 231 4.58 5.63 11.02
CA THR A 231 4.53 4.22 11.40
C THR A 231 4.30 4.07 12.90
N LEU A 232 3.75 2.93 13.29
CA LEU A 232 3.57 2.51 14.68
C LEU A 232 4.51 1.33 14.96
N VAL A 233 5.31 1.45 16.02
CA VAL A 233 6.08 0.37 16.63
C VAL A 233 5.41 0.07 17.97
N PRO A 234 4.60 -1.00 18.08
CA PRO A 234 3.91 -1.30 19.32
C PRO A 234 4.90 -1.65 20.43
N THR A 235 4.51 -1.40 21.67
CA THR A 235 5.22 -1.94 22.85
C THR A 235 4.30 -2.93 23.54
N ALA A 236 4.86 -4.06 24.00
CA ALA A 236 4.10 -5.00 24.81
C ALA A 236 3.53 -4.26 26.03
N ILE A 237 2.21 -4.26 26.16
CA ILE A 237 1.54 -3.64 27.31
C ILE A 237 1.80 -4.53 28.51
N VAL A 238 2.69 -4.08 29.41
CA VAL A 238 2.89 -4.74 30.72
C VAL A 238 1.95 -4.11 31.74
N ASN A 239 1.61 -2.82 31.57
CA ASN A 239 0.63 -2.09 32.37
C ASN A 239 -0.36 -1.32 31.48
N ALA A 240 -1.62 -1.22 31.91
CA ALA A 240 -2.68 -0.51 31.15
C ALA A 240 -2.42 0.99 30.89
N CYS A 241 -1.41 1.58 31.53
CA CYS A 241 -1.00 2.98 31.37
C CYS A 241 0.22 3.18 30.46
N ASP A 242 0.78 2.10 29.89
CA ASP A 242 1.92 2.21 28.98
C ASP A 242 1.50 2.95 27.69
N PHE A 243 2.41 3.77 27.14
CA PHE A 243 2.15 4.71 26.04
C PHE A 243 1.75 4.07 24.68
N GLY A 244 1.47 2.77 24.62
CA GLY A 244 0.90 2.08 23.46
C GLY A 244 1.87 1.85 22.29
N GLY A 245 3.05 2.46 22.30
CA GLY A 245 4.10 2.26 21.31
C GLY A 245 4.97 3.49 21.09
N SER A 246 5.86 3.40 20.10
CA SER A 246 6.57 4.53 19.50
C SER A 246 6.29 4.55 17.99
N GLY A 247 6.93 5.45 17.24
CA GLY A 247 6.68 5.54 15.80
C GLY A 247 7.73 6.35 15.07
N TRP A 248 7.68 6.31 13.74
CA TRP A 248 8.54 7.10 12.87
C TRP A 248 7.71 7.90 11.90
N LEU A 249 8.03 9.18 11.71
CA LEU A 249 7.56 9.93 10.56
C LEU A 249 8.50 9.64 9.38
N MET A 250 7.99 8.97 8.36
CA MET A 250 8.72 8.66 7.15
C MET A 250 8.35 9.69 6.07
N GLU A 251 9.35 10.18 5.35
CA GLU A 251 9.19 11.08 4.22
C GLU A 251 10.15 10.62 3.12
N LEU A 252 9.60 10.22 1.97
CA LEU A 252 10.35 9.65 0.85
C LEU A 252 9.96 10.33 -0.46
N ASP A 253 10.84 10.25 -1.46
CA ASP A 253 10.47 10.56 -2.84
C ASP A 253 9.32 9.65 -3.29
N ALA A 254 8.22 10.21 -3.77
CA ALA A 254 7.04 9.43 -4.10
C ALA A 254 7.23 8.57 -5.36
N ALA A 255 8.10 8.98 -6.29
CA ALA A 255 8.33 8.22 -7.51
C ALA A 255 9.14 6.94 -7.24
N SER A 256 10.19 7.02 -6.43
CA SER A 256 11.17 5.94 -6.26
C SER A 256 11.17 5.29 -4.87
N GLY A 257 10.60 5.93 -3.85
CA GLY A 257 10.74 5.55 -2.45
C GLY A 257 12.14 5.80 -1.88
N ALA A 258 13.01 6.48 -2.63
CA ALA A 258 14.34 6.89 -2.18
C ALA A 258 14.24 7.98 -1.11
N ARG A 259 15.33 8.19 -0.36
CA ARG A 259 15.50 9.44 0.39
C ARG A 259 15.53 10.65 -0.56
N LEU A 260 15.11 11.80 -0.02
CA LEU A 260 15.11 13.10 -0.68
C LEU A 260 16.51 13.69 -0.89
#